data_AF-A0A0D0E2D9-F1
#
_entry.id   AF-A0A0D0E2D9-F1
#
_cell.length_a   1.000
_cell.length_b   1.000
_cell.length_c   1.000
_cell.angle_alpha   90.00
_cell.angle_beta   90.00
_cell.angle_gamma   90.00
#
_symmetry.space_group_name_H-M   'P 1'
#
loop_
_entity.id
_entity.type
_entity.pdbx_description
1 polymer ?
#
loop_
_entity_poly.entity_id
_entity_poly.type
_entity_poly.pdbx_seq_one_letter_code
_entity_poly.pdbx_strand_id
1 'polypeptide(L)'
;MAFPLANLNNAIRSDFATEEHADTCQQLINNGIPEAQVSMVLTNLWTQTNEKEKIHWATRLEEEAIAEVEAETCATEEEAQHQKELDKEGTKILQEEHCKNKGNFAPVKHIKPPIKPIILPSQNALQKLKAGNFYELWYFTNNGPNNAEQSGTCA
;
A
#
# COMPACT_ATOMS: atom_id res chain seq x y z
N MET A 1 10.34 9.48 22.32
CA MET A 1 11.62 8.91 21.87
C MET A 1 11.83 7.62 22.65
N ALA A 2 11.59 6.46 22.03
CA ALA A 2 11.92 5.18 22.64
C ALA A 2 13.44 5.01 22.46
N PHE A 3 14.19 5.00 23.56
CA PHE A 3 15.57 4.54 23.51
C PHE A 3 15.55 3.10 22.99
N PRO A 4 16.48 2.70 22.11
CA PRO A 4 16.61 1.30 21.74
C PRO A 4 16.97 0.59 23.05
N LEU A 5 16.00 -0.11 23.64
CA LEU A 5 16.29 -0.97 24.78
C LEU A 5 17.31 -1.97 24.28
N ALA A 6 18.54 -1.85 24.76
CA ALA A 6 19.57 -2.83 24.49
C ALA A 6 18.99 -4.21 24.79
N ASN A 7 19.12 -5.14 23.84
CA ASN A 7 18.62 -6.49 23.99
C ASN A 7 19.19 -7.09 25.29
N LEU A 8 18.33 -7.27 26.29
CA LEU A 8 18.70 -7.73 27.63
C LEU A 8 19.34 -9.13 27.60
N ASN A 9 19.14 -9.89 26.52
CA ASN A 9 19.84 -11.16 26.32
C ASN A 9 21.36 -11.01 26.18
N ASN A 10 21.84 -9.82 25.82
CA ASN A 10 23.26 -9.52 25.66
C ASN A 10 23.88 -8.88 26.92
N ALA A 11 23.15 -8.77 28.03
CA ALA A 11 23.68 -8.22 29.27
C ALA A 11 24.81 -9.12 29.78
N ILE A 12 26.03 -8.58 29.80
CA ILE A 12 27.21 -9.25 30.35
C ILE A 12 27.15 -9.07 31.87
N ARG A 13 27.32 -10.17 32.61
CA ARG A 13 27.42 -10.14 34.07
C ARG A 13 28.61 -9.29 34.49
N SER A 14 28.36 -8.23 35.27
CA SER A 14 29.43 -7.43 35.89
C SER A 14 30.24 -8.27 36.87
N ASP A 15 31.54 -8.00 36.94
CA ASP A 15 32.42 -8.63 37.93
C ASP A 15 32.32 -7.89 39.27
N PHE A 16 31.58 -8.46 40.22
CA PHE A 16 31.36 -7.87 41.55
C PHE A 16 32.61 -7.88 42.46
N ALA A 17 33.74 -8.41 42.00
CA ALA A 17 35.03 -8.31 42.69
C ALA A 17 35.83 -7.06 42.29
N THR A 18 35.33 -6.25 41.36
CA THR A 18 35.99 -5.01 40.92
C THR A 18 35.74 -3.85 41.89
N GLU A 19 36.65 -2.87 41.86
CA GLU A 19 36.62 -1.69 42.74
C GLU A 19 35.34 -0.85 42.58
N GLU A 20 34.68 -0.90 41.42
CA GLU A 20 33.39 -0.23 41.17
C GLU A 20 32.26 -0.71 42.10
N HIS A 21 32.36 -1.93 42.62
CA HIS A 21 31.37 -2.51 43.53
C HIS A 21 31.85 -2.58 44.99
N ALA A 22 33.03 -2.02 45.29
CA ALA A 22 33.62 -2.08 46.63
C ALA A 22 32.72 -1.46 47.70
N ASP A 23 32.09 -0.32 47.42
CA ASP A 23 31.17 0.34 48.36
C ASP A 23 29.93 -0.53 48.67
N THR A 24 29.35 -1.15 47.64
CA THR A 24 28.19 -2.04 47.78
C THR A 24 28.56 -3.31 48.53
N CYS A 25 29.74 -3.86 48.24
CA CYS A 25 30.30 -5.00 48.96
C CYS A 25 30.52 -4.67 50.44
N GLN A 26 31.12 -3.52 50.75
CA GLN A 26 31.37 -3.07 52.11
C GLN A 26 30.07 -2.85 52.89
N GLN A 27 29.03 -2.31 52.26
CA GLN A 27 27.71 -2.21 52.88
C GLN A 27 27.14 -3.58 53.24
N LEU A 28 27.26 -4.59 52.37
CA LEU A 28 26.79 -5.94 52.67
C LEU A 28 27.58 -6.60 53.81
N ILE A 29 28.89 -6.36 53.86
CA ILE A 29 29.74 -6.80 54.98
C ILE A 29 29.30 -6.15 56.30
N ASN A 30 29.07 -4.84 56.28
CA ASN A 30 28.60 -4.09 57.45
C ASN A 30 27.21 -4.56 57.92
N ASN A 31 26.39 -5.11 57.02
CA ASN A 31 25.10 -5.73 57.32
C ASN A 31 25.21 -7.20 57.78
N GLY A 32 26.43 -7.70 58.02
CA GLY A 32 26.68 -9.02 58.60
C GLY A 32 26.82 -10.15 57.58
N ILE A 33 26.92 -9.86 56.27
CA ILE A 33 27.23 -10.88 55.28
C ILE A 33 28.75 -11.15 55.29
N PRO A 34 29.20 -12.40 55.42
CA PRO A 34 30.62 -12.73 55.34
C PRO A 34 31.20 -12.30 53.99
N GLU A 35 32.36 -11.64 53.99
CA GLU A 35 33.06 -11.15 52.79
C GLU A 35 33.17 -12.22 51.69
N ALA A 36 33.49 -13.46 52.08
CA ALA A 36 33.58 -14.60 51.19
C ALA A 36 32.26 -14.94 50.45
N GLN A 37 31.11 -14.50 50.97
CA GLN A 37 29.78 -14.75 50.38
C GLN A 37 29.21 -13.55 49.63
N VAL A 38 29.75 -12.34 49.79
CA VAL A 38 29.20 -11.11 49.20
C VAL A 38 29.13 -11.17 47.68
N SER A 39 30.23 -11.60 47.03
CA SER A 39 30.27 -11.76 45.56
C SER A 39 29.26 -12.79 45.08
N MET A 40 29.05 -13.88 45.84
CA MET A 40 28.06 -14.90 45.53
C MET A 40 26.62 -14.36 45.64
N VAL A 41 26.33 -13.58 46.69
CA VAL A 41 25.02 -12.95 46.89
C VAL A 41 24.71 -11.96 45.77
N LEU A 42 25.65 -11.09 45.41
CA LEU A 42 25.49 -10.13 44.31
C LEU A 42 25.32 -10.82 42.96
N THR A 43 26.10 -11.88 42.73
CA THR A 43 25.95 -12.71 41.52
C THR A 43 24.57 -13.32 41.42
N ASN A 44 24.07 -13.90 42.52
CA ASN A 44 22.74 -14.53 42.54
C ASN A 44 21.61 -13.52 42.40
N LEU A 45 21.76 -12.32 42.97
CA LEU A 45 20.79 -11.25 42.81
C LEU A 45 20.73 -10.77 41.36
N TRP A 46 21.90 -10.56 40.74
CA TRP A 46 21.98 -10.15 39.35
C TRP A 46 21.36 -11.18 38.41
N THR A 47 21.64 -12.48 38.60
CA THR A 47 21.05 -13.53 37.75
C THR A 47 19.54 -13.58 37.87
N GLN A 48 18.99 -13.47 39.08
CA GLN A 48 17.54 -13.44 39.29
C GLN A 48 16.88 -12.22 38.65
N THR A 49 17.49 -11.04 38.79
CA THR A 49 16.96 -9.81 38.20
C THR A 49 17.02 -9.88 36.68
N ASN A 50 18.16 -10.30 36.11
CA ASN A 50 18.33 -10.44 34.67
C ASN A 50 17.36 -11.45 34.06
N GLU A 51 17.09 -12.57 34.74
CA GLU A 51 16.11 -13.56 34.25
C GLU A 51 14.68 -12.99 34.22
N LYS A 52 14.28 -12.23 35.25
CA LYS A 52 12.99 -11.53 35.25
C LYS A 52 12.89 -10.50 34.15
N GLU A 53 13.95 -9.73 33.93
CA GLU A 53 14.00 -8.72 32.87
C GLU A 53 13.92 -9.35 31.48
N LYS A 54 14.55 -10.51 31.27
CA LYS A 54 14.43 -11.30 30.02
C LYS A 54 13.01 -11.77 29.79
N ILE A 55 12.34 -12.31 30.81
CA ILE A 55 10.95 -12.74 30.71
C ILE A 55 10.05 -11.54 30.36
N HIS A 56 10.21 -10.42 31.08
CA HIS A 56 9.45 -9.21 30.81
C HIS A 56 9.72 -8.65 29.40
N TRP A 57 10.97 -8.72 28.92
CA TRP A 57 11.32 -8.36 27.55
C TRP A 57 10.63 -9.26 26.52
N ALA A 58 10.64 -10.58 26.74
CA ALA A 58 9.97 -11.53 25.86
C ALA A 58 8.46 -11.31 25.81
N THR A 59 7.83 -11.06 26.97
CA THR A 59 6.40 -10.73 27.05
C THR A 59 6.08 -9.47 26.25
N ARG A 60 6.89 -8.41 26.38
CA ARG A 60 6.66 -7.19 25.58
C ARG A 60 6.77 -7.40 24.09
N LEU A 61 7.74 -8.20 23.64
CA LEU A 61 7.87 -8.53 22.22
C LEU A 61 6.65 -9.30 21.71
N GLU A 62 6.12 -10.23 22.52
CA GLU A 62 4.90 -10.97 22.16
C GLU A 62 3.68 -10.04 22.11
N GLU A 63 3.52 -9.16 23.10
CA GLU A 63 2.44 -8.16 23.13
C GLU A 63 2.52 -7.20 21.93
N GLU A 64 3.71 -6.75 21.56
CA GLU A 64 3.93 -5.89 20.39
C GLU A 64 3.61 -6.63 19.08
N ALA A 65 4.01 -7.89 18.95
CA ALA A 65 3.67 -8.71 17.79
C ALA A 65 2.16 -8.95 17.67
N ILE A 66 1.46 -9.21 18.79
CA ILE A 66 0.01 -9.34 18.81
C ILE A 66 -0.65 -8.02 18.42
N ALA A 67 -0.19 -6.89 18.98
CA ALA A 67 -0.74 -5.57 18.67
C ALA A 67 -0.55 -5.19 17.20
N GLU A 68 0.57 -5.55 16.58
CA GLU A 68 0.82 -5.32 15.15
C GLU A 68 -0.16 -6.13 14.28
N VAL A 69 -0.35 -7.41 14.59
CA VAL A 69 -1.33 -8.27 13.90
C VAL A 69 -2.75 -7.74 14.10
N GLU A 70 -3.13 -7.38 15.31
CA GLU A 70 -4.44 -6.81 15.60
C GLU A 70 -4.67 -5.50 14.84
N ALA A 71 -3.68 -4.60 14.80
CA ALA A 71 -3.76 -3.36 14.04
C ALA A 71 -3.94 -3.61 12.53
N GLU A 72 -3.22 -4.58 11.95
CA GLU A 72 -3.37 -4.96 10.55
C GLU A 72 -4.76 -5.56 10.27
N THR A 73 -5.26 -6.44 11.16
CA THR A 73 -6.60 -7.01 11.01
C THR A 73 -7.70 -5.95 11.14
N CYS A 74 -7.56 -4.99 12.06
CA CYS A 74 -8.51 -3.87 12.18
C CYS A 74 -8.50 -2.99 10.93
N ALA A 75 -7.33 -2.64 10.40
CA ALA A 75 -7.22 -1.81 9.20
C ALA A 75 -7.86 -2.48 7.98
N THR A 76 -7.63 -3.79 7.79
CA THR A 76 -8.22 -4.55 6.68
C THR A 76 -9.73 -4.71 6.79
N GLU A 77 -10.26 -4.93 8.00
CA GLU A 77 -11.70 -4.98 8.22
C GLU A 77 -12.37 -3.60 8.02
N GLU A 78 -11.74 -2.52 8.48
CA GLU A 78 -12.23 -1.15 8.26
C GLU A 78 -12.30 -0.82 6.75
N GLU A 79 -11.24 -1.14 6.00
CA GLU A 79 -11.22 -0.95 4.54
C GLU A 79 -12.30 -1.78 3.85
N ALA A 80 -12.48 -3.04 4.25
CA ALA A 80 -13.54 -3.90 3.72
C ALA A 80 -14.95 -3.39 4.04
N GLN A 81 -15.17 -2.82 5.23
CA GLN A 81 -16.44 -2.21 5.60
C GLN A 81 -16.71 -0.94 4.81
N HIS A 82 -15.71 -0.08 4.66
CA HIS A 82 -15.81 1.13 3.85
C HIS A 82 -16.14 0.81 2.39
N GLN A 83 -15.46 -0.18 1.80
CA GLN A 83 -15.75 -0.61 0.43
C GLN A 83 -17.19 -1.14 0.28
N LYS A 84 -17.67 -1.95 1.24
CA LYS A 84 -19.05 -2.43 1.26
C LYS A 84 -20.06 -1.27 1.35
N GLU A 85 -19.73 -0.19 2.05
CA GLU A 85 -20.60 0.98 2.14
C GLU A 85 -20.66 1.75 0.83
N LEU A 86 -19.51 1.98 0.18
CA LEU A 86 -19.44 2.58 -1.16
C LEU A 86 -20.23 1.76 -2.20
N ASP A 87 -20.11 0.44 -2.17
CA ASP A 87 -20.85 -0.43 -3.09
C ASP A 87 -22.38 -0.36 -2.84
N LYS A 88 -22.79 -0.31 -1.57
CA LYS A 88 -24.20 -0.11 -1.18
C LYS A 88 -24.73 1.25 -1.62
N GLU A 89 -23.93 2.30 -1.53
CA GLU A 89 -24.31 3.63 -2.00
C GLU A 89 -24.42 3.66 -3.54
N GLY A 90 -23.41 3.13 -4.24
CA GLY A 90 -23.42 3.05 -5.70
C GLY A 90 -24.62 2.26 -6.24
N THR A 91 -24.94 1.12 -5.62
CA THR A 91 -26.13 0.33 -5.99
C THR A 91 -27.44 1.07 -5.75
N LYS A 92 -27.57 1.84 -4.65
CA LYS A 92 -28.74 2.70 -4.41
C LYS A 92 -28.86 3.79 -5.47
N ILE A 93 -27.76 4.46 -5.84
CA ILE A 93 -27.75 5.49 -6.88
C ILE A 93 -28.21 4.90 -8.22
N LEU A 94 -27.65 3.75 -8.62
CA LEU A 94 -28.05 3.07 -9.86
C LEU A 94 -29.54 2.68 -9.86
N GLN A 95 -30.04 2.18 -8.73
CA GLN A 95 -31.45 1.83 -8.58
C GLN A 95 -32.36 3.05 -8.66
N GLU A 96 -31.97 4.16 -8.04
CA GLU A 96 -32.70 5.42 -8.09
C GLU A 96 -32.71 6.01 -9.50
N GLU A 97 -31.56 6.05 -10.18
CA GLU A 97 -31.43 6.48 -11.57
C GLU A 97 -32.29 5.63 -12.50
N HIS A 98 -32.21 4.30 -12.37
CA HIS A 98 -33.05 3.39 -13.15
C HIS A 98 -34.53 3.63 -12.89
N CYS A 99 -34.93 3.92 -11.64
CA CYS A 99 -36.31 4.20 -11.27
C CYS A 99 -36.82 5.53 -11.86
N LYS A 100 -36.02 6.59 -11.79
CA LYS A 100 -36.35 7.92 -12.35
C LYS A 100 -36.42 7.90 -13.88
N ASN A 101 -35.51 7.17 -14.51
CA ASN A 101 -35.35 7.14 -15.97
C ASN A 101 -36.02 5.92 -16.64
N LYS A 102 -36.98 5.25 -15.97
CA LYS A 102 -37.71 4.08 -16.50
C LYS A 102 -38.28 4.27 -17.92
N GLY A 103 -38.60 5.51 -18.32
CA GLY A 103 -39.09 5.84 -19.67
C GLY A 103 -38.01 6.20 -20.69
N ASN A 104 -36.78 6.51 -20.26
CA ASN A 104 -35.68 6.96 -21.13
C ASN A 104 -34.70 5.84 -21.48
N PHE A 105 -34.67 4.76 -20.68
CA PHE A 105 -33.90 3.55 -20.99
C PHE A 105 -34.64 2.69 -22.01
N ALA A 106 -34.77 3.19 -23.25
CA ALA A 106 -35.11 2.33 -24.37
C ALA A 106 -33.92 1.37 -24.62
N PRO A 107 -34.15 0.05 -24.77
CA PRO A 107 -33.10 -0.86 -25.16
C PRO A 107 -32.42 -0.33 -26.42
N VAL A 108 -31.10 -0.10 -26.34
CA VAL A 108 -30.31 0.28 -27.52
C VAL A 108 -30.50 -0.86 -28.51
N LYS A 109 -31.16 -0.57 -29.64
CA LYS A 109 -31.29 -1.56 -30.71
C LYS A 109 -29.87 -1.98 -31.06
N HIS A 110 -29.58 -3.28 -31.00
CA HIS A 110 -28.32 -3.83 -31.48
C HIS A 110 -28.24 -3.65 -33.00
N ILE A 111 -27.98 -2.42 -33.43
CA ILE A 111 -27.63 -2.10 -34.81
C ILE A 111 -26.20 -2.61 -34.96
N LYS A 112 -26.02 -3.60 -35.84
CA LYS A 112 -24.69 -4.10 -36.17
C LYS A 112 -23.84 -2.89 -36.61
N PRO A 113 -22.63 -2.70 -36.05
CA PRO A 113 -21.76 -1.62 -36.48
C PRO A 113 -21.55 -1.74 -38.01
N PRO A 114 -21.47 -0.62 -38.74
CA PRO A 114 -21.23 -0.67 -40.18
C PRO A 114 -19.96 -1.49 -40.44
N ILE A 115 -20.11 -2.62 -41.14
CA ILE A 115 -19.00 -3.52 -41.50
C ILE A 115 -18.10 -2.87 -42.56
N LYS A 116 -18.60 -1.83 -43.24
CA LYS A 116 -17.85 -1.09 -44.25
C LYS A 116 -17.02 0.02 -43.59
N PRO A 117 -15.73 0.16 -43.96
CA PRO A 117 -14.90 1.25 -43.46
C PRO A 117 -15.52 2.59 -43.83
N ILE A 118 -15.52 3.52 -42.88
CA ILE A 118 -15.88 4.91 -43.13
C ILE A 118 -14.78 5.49 -44.03
N ILE A 119 -15.11 5.81 -45.27
CA ILE A 119 -14.18 6.46 -46.20
C ILE A 119 -14.04 7.91 -45.75
N LEU A 120 -12.93 8.21 -45.09
CA LEU A 120 -12.57 9.60 -44.81
C LEU A 120 -11.98 10.21 -46.08
N PRO A 121 -12.38 11.42 -46.47
CA PRO A 121 -11.76 12.11 -47.61
C PRO A 121 -10.28 12.38 -47.36
N SER A 122 -9.50 12.39 -48.45
CA SER A 122 -8.07 12.71 -48.37
C SER A 122 -7.84 14.12 -47.79
N GLN A 123 -6.69 14.31 -47.14
CA GLN A 123 -6.34 15.62 -46.56
C GLN A 123 -6.33 16.73 -47.61
N ASN A 124 -5.97 16.43 -48.87
CA ASN A 124 -5.99 17.40 -49.97
C ASN A 124 -7.44 17.85 -50.30
N ALA A 125 -8.38 16.91 -50.37
CA ALA A 125 -9.79 17.21 -50.59
C ALA A 125 -10.36 18.07 -49.45
N LEU A 126 -9.99 17.75 -48.20
CA LEU A 126 -10.37 18.55 -47.03
C LEU A 126 -9.79 19.98 -47.05
N GLN A 127 -8.53 20.15 -47.43
CA GLN A 127 -7.89 21.47 -47.53
C GLN A 127 -8.54 22.32 -48.63
N LYS A 128 -8.88 21.73 -49.77
CA LYS A 128 -9.54 22.46 -50.87
C LYS A 128 -10.98 22.84 -50.53
N LEU A 129 -11.73 21.97 -49.85
CA LEU A 129 -13.05 22.32 -49.32
C LEU A 129 -12.96 23.48 -48.31
N LYS A 130 -11.98 23.47 -47.42
CA LYS A 130 -11.74 24.59 -46.49
C LYS A 130 -11.39 25.90 -47.21
N ALA A 131 -10.71 25.82 -48.35
CA ALA A 131 -10.39 26.96 -49.20
C ALA A 131 -11.57 27.43 -50.06
N GLY A 132 -12.74 26.80 -49.98
CA GLY A 132 -13.92 27.13 -50.79
C GLY A 132 -13.82 26.70 -52.26
N ASN A 133 -12.83 25.87 -52.61
CA ASN A 133 -12.62 25.39 -53.97
C ASN A 133 -13.51 24.17 -54.25
N PHE A 134 -14.10 24.13 -55.44
CA PHE A 134 -14.90 23.00 -55.89
C PHE A 134 -14.03 21.75 -56.07
N TYR A 135 -14.51 20.61 -55.57
CA TYR A 135 -13.84 19.32 -55.70
C TYR A 135 -14.84 18.26 -56.11
N GLU A 136 -14.46 17.40 -57.07
CA GLU A 136 -15.37 16.39 -57.60
C GLU A 136 -15.71 15.34 -56.52
N LEU A 137 -17.00 15.04 -56.39
CA LEU A 137 -17.52 14.07 -55.42
C LEU A 137 -16.94 12.66 -55.61
N TRP A 138 -16.35 12.38 -56.78
CA TRP A 138 -15.65 11.14 -57.08
C TRP A 138 -14.51 10.83 -56.09
N TYR A 139 -13.82 11.84 -55.57
CA TYR A 139 -12.75 11.68 -54.57
C TYR A 139 -13.23 11.22 -53.18
N PHE A 140 -14.54 11.24 -52.93
CA PHE A 140 -15.17 10.77 -51.70
C PHE A 140 -15.72 9.33 -51.84
N THR A 141 -15.49 8.70 -52.99
CA THR A 141 -15.89 7.32 -53.26
C THR A 141 -14.71 6.36 -53.06
N ASN A 142 -14.98 5.06 -52.86
CA ASN A 142 -13.96 4.02 -52.69
C ASN A 142 -12.95 3.92 -53.86
N ASN A 143 -13.27 4.55 -55.01
CA ASN A 143 -12.42 4.54 -56.21
C ASN A 143 -11.44 5.73 -56.26
N GLY A 144 -11.70 6.79 -55.48
CA GLY A 144 -10.89 8.00 -55.43
C GLY A 144 -9.44 7.83 -54.95
N PRO A 145 -9.18 7.08 -53.85
CA PRO A 145 -7.81 6.98 -53.31
C PRO A 145 -6.85 6.14 -54.18
N ASN A 146 -7.34 5.17 -54.97
CA ASN A 146 -6.46 4.31 -55.77
C ASN A 146 -5.81 5.01 -56.99
N ASN A 147 -6.39 6.11 -57.48
CA ASN A 147 -5.83 6.83 -58.64
C ASN A 147 -4.96 8.04 -58.25
N ALA A 148 -4.96 8.44 -56.98
CA ALA A 148 -4.11 9.54 -56.51
C ALA A 148 -2.62 9.14 -56.45
N GLU A 149 -2.31 7.85 -56.32
CA GLU A 149 -0.93 7.34 -56.37
C GLU A 149 -0.35 7.24 -57.80
N GLN A 150 -1.19 7.30 -58.84
CA GLN A 150 -0.74 7.26 -60.24
C GLN A 150 -0.49 8.64 -60.87
N SER A 151 -0.79 9.73 -60.16
CA SER A 151 -0.53 11.11 -60.63
C SER A 151 0.60 11.82 -59.87
N GLY A 152 1.30 11.10 -58.99
CA GLY A 152 2.47 11.60 -58.24
C GLY A 152 3.82 11.04 -58.70
N THR A 153 3.85 10.23 -59.76
CA THR A 153 5.10 9.68 -60.31
C THR A 153 5.15 9.92 -61.82
N CYS A 154 6.13 10.73 -62.22
CA CYS A 154 6.66 10.99 -63.56
C CYS A 154 6.25 12.30 -64.28
N ALA A 155 7.30 13.13 -64.41
CA ALA A 155 7.57 14.25 -65.32
C ALA A 155 6.96 15.62 -65.00
#